data_AF-A0A3B0WK26-F1
#
_entry.id   AF-A0A3B0WK26-F1
#
_cell.length_a   1.000
_cell.length_b   1.000
_cell.length_c   1.000
_cell.angle_alpha   90.00
_cell.angle_beta   90.00
_cell.angle_gamma   90.00
#
_symmetry.space_group_name_H-M   'P 1'
#
loop_
_entity.id
_entity.type
_entity.pdbx_description
1 polymer ?
#
loop_
_entity_poly.entity_id
_entity_poly.type
_entity_poly.pdbx_seq_one_letter_code
_entity_poly.pdbx_strand_id
1 'polypeptide(L)'
;MRKVIDSNCLQDQRLSDYLSANSDNYAVLTDYAAMEAYKGNTLKSIHKSMSILSEHPKQVLVLKGTQVVCGLKMNGKGLQKRLIDQSQTKDFWKYCEFLKLAEFESTLLKSELIAHGKAANEHMDKLLKGAEKILKSISAFAQCYTNEELKILRKRLPFNHLIKEKFIHHVYGLTALLFNDHPRVTKFPEFNNLHNSYIFRHSLCNYILVMDW
;
A
#
# COMPACT_ATOMS: atom_id res chain seq x y z
N MET A 1 2.56 0.70 -20.61
CA MET A 1 3.42 0.73 -19.38
C MET A 1 2.54 0.71 -18.12
N ARG A 2 3.07 0.44 -16.92
CA ARG A 2 2.29 0.49 -15.66
C ARG A 2 2.95 1.45 -14.66
N LYS A 3 2.19 2.35 -14.04
CA LYS A 3 2.67 3.24 -12.97
C LYS A 3 1.80 3.10 -11.73
N VAL A 4 2.44 2.91 -10.58
CA VAL A 4 1.75 2.97 -9.28
C VAL A 4 1.51 4.44 -8.95
N ILE A 5 0.26 4.77 -8.63
CA ILE A 5 -0.15 6.12 -8.30
C ILE A 5 -0.42 6.24 -6.80
N ASP A 6 -0.03 7.38 -6.23
CA ASP A 6 -0.42 7.79 -4.89
C ASP A 6 -1.60 8.78 -4.95
N SER A 7 -2.10 9.18 -3.80
CA SER A 7 -3.20 10.13 -3.69
C SER A 7 -2.87 11.51 -4.23
N ASN A 8 -1.61 11.93 -4.19
CA ASN A 8 -1.17 13.23 -4.73
C ASN A 8 -1.26 13.28 -6.26
N CYS A 9 -1.06 12.14 -6.94
CA CYS A 9 -1.11 12.06 -8.40
C CYS A 9 -2.55 12.00 -8.95
N LEU A 10 -3.56 11.70 -8.12
CA LEU A 10 -4.94 11.47 -8.56
C LEU A 10 -5.60 12.68 -9.25
N GLN A 11 -5.13 13.88 -8.94
CA GLN A 11 -5.62 15.15 -9.51
C GLN A 11 -4.55 15.88 -10.34
N ASP A 12 -3.41 15.24 -10.59
CA ASP A 12 -2.28 15.86 -11.28
C ASP A 12 -2.40 15.66 -12.79
N GLN A 13 -2.24 16.75 -13.55
CA GLN A 13 -2.30 16.73 -15.02
C GLN A 13 -1.33 15.70 -15.64
N ARG A 14 -0.19 15.45 -15.00
CA ARG A 14 0.79 14.44 -15.44
C ARG A 14 0.19 13.03 -15.54
N LEU A 15 -0.84 12.71 -14.75
CA LEU A 15 -1.54 11.43 -14.85
C LEU A 15 -2.42 11.38 -16.10
N SER A 16 -3.16 12.45 -16.40
CA SER A 16 -3.99 12.56 -17.61
C SER A 16 -3.12 12.50 -18.87
N ASP A 17 -2.02 13.26 -18.91
CA ASP A 17 -1.08 13.26 -20.04
C ASP A 17 -0.49 11.86 -20.26
N TYR A 18 -0.12 11.17 -19.17
CA TYR A 18 0.42 9.81 -19.23
C TYR A 18 -0.60 8.80 -19.78
N LEU A 19 -1.86 8.86 -19.36
CA LEU A 19 -2.90 7.94 -19.80
C LEU A 19 -3.36 8.22 -21.24
N SER A 20 -3.44 9.50 -21.61
CA SER A 20 -3.80 9.94 -22.96
C SER A 20 -2.70 9.67 -23.99
N ALA A 21 -1.43 9.67 -23.59
CA ALA A 21 -0.31 9.43 -24.49
C ALA A 21 -0.33 8.04 -25.14
N ASN A 22 -0.88 7.01 -24.49
CA ASN A 22 -0.98 5.67 -25.05
C ASN A 22 -2.05 4.83 -24.32
N SER A 23 -2.94 4.16 -25.06
CA SER A 23 -3.98 3.28 -24.51
C SER A 23 -3.43 2.08 -23.73
N ASP A 24 -2.17 1.68 -23.95
CA ASP A 24 -1.49 0.61 -23.23
C ASP A 24 -0.79 1.11 -21.94
N ASN A 25 -0.94 2.39 -21.60
CA ASN A 25 -0.54 2.92 -20.30
C ASN A 25 -1.61 2.65 -19.26
N TYR A 26 -1.17 2.13 -18.12
CA TYR A 26 -2.05 1.80 -17.00
C TYR A 26 -1.64 2.54 -15.73
N ALA A 27 -2.63 3.06 -15.03
CA ALA A 27 -2.54 3.51 -13.65
C ALA A 27 -2.81 2.32 -12.71
N VAL A 28 -1.94 2.09 -11.74
CA VAL A 28 -2.08 1.02 -10.75
C VAL A 28 -2.54 1.66 -9.44
N LEU A 29 -3.81 1.45 -9.11
CA LEU A 29 -4.48 2.02 -7.95
C LEU A 29 -4.29 1.12 -6.73
N THR A 30 -3.63 1.64 -5.69
CA THR A 30 -3.48 0.97 -4.39
C THR A 30 -4.74 1.17 -3.54
N ASP A 31 -4.95 0.29 -2.57
CA ASP A 31 -6.03 0.43 -1.60
C ASP A 31 -5.89 1.69 -0.75
N TYR A 32 -4.67 2.06 -0.34
CA TYR A 32 -4.42 3.30 0.38
C TYR A 32 -4.73 4.54 -0.46
N ALA A 33 -4.27 4.63 -1.71
CA ALA A 33 -4.60 5.77 -2.57
C ALA A 33 -6.12 5.88 -2.79
N ALA A 34 -6.80 4.75 -2.96
CA ALA A 34 -8.27 4.72 -3.07
C ALA A 34 -8.94 5.17 -1.77
N MET A 35 -8.50 4.71 -0.60
CA MET A 35 -9.04 5.10 0.70
C MET A 35 -8.82 6.58 0.99
N GLU A 36 -7.67 7.13 0.63
CA GLU A 36 -7.36 8.55 0.84
C GLU A 36 -8.24 9.48 0.01
N ALA A 37 -8.71 9.01 -1.15
CA ALA A 37 -9.68 9.75 -1.95
C ALA A 37 -11.02 9.99 -1.24
N TYR A 38 -11.34 9.19 -0.21
CA TYR A 38 -12.53 9.37 0.63
C TYR A 38 -12.31 10.31 1.82
N LYS A 39 -11.08 10.74 2.12
CA LYS A 39 -10.79 11.62 3.28
C LYS A 39 -11.49 12.98 3.12
N GLY A 40 -11.87 13.58 4.25
CA GLY A 40 -12.51 14.89 4.31
C GLY A 40 -14.00 14.85 3.97
N ASN A 41 -14.46 15.77 3.12
CA ASN A 41 -15.85 15.75 2.62
C ASN A 41 -15.95 14.73 1.49
N THR A 42 -16.27 13.49 1.85
CA THR A 42 -16.33 12.32 0.95
C THR A 42 -16.97 12.61 -0.39
N LEU A 43 -18.14 13.25 -0.40
CA LEU A 43 -18.89 13.50 -1.62
C LEU A 43 -18.16 14.49 -2.54
N LYS A 44 -17.41 15.46 -2.00
CA LYS A 44 -16.62 16.39 -2.83
C LYS A 44 -15.26 15.81 -3.19
N SER A 45 -14.58 15.17 -2.25
CA SER A 45 -13.20 14.71 -2.44
C SER A 45 -13.10 13.52 -3.39
N ILE A 46 -14.08 12.59 -3.36
CA ILE A 46 -14.02 11.38 -4.18
C ILE A 46 -14.20 11.69 -5.66
N HIS A 47 -15.16 12.54 -6.04
CA HIS A 47 -15.40 12.91 -7.44
C HIS A 47 -14.18 13.61 -8.03
N LYS A 48 -13.62 14.57 -7.28
CA LYS A 48 -12.42 15.28 -7.74
C LYS A 48 -11.23 14.34 -7.88
N SER A 49 -10.99 13.48 -6.90
CA SER A 49 -9.84 12.55 -6.90
C SER A 49 -9.97 11.45 -7.96
N MET A 50 -11.19 11.04 -8.32
CA MET A 50 -11.39 9.98 -9.31
C MET A 50 -11.67 10.51 -10.72
N SER A 51 -11.64 11.83 -10.94
CA SER A 51 -11.98 12.47 -12.21
C SER A 51 -11.15 11.95 -13.40
N ILE A 52 -9.82 12.06 -13.32
CA ILE A 52 -8.89 11.59 -14.36
C ILE A 52 -9.04 10.09 -14.60
N LEU A 53 -9.14 9.28 -13.53
CA LEU A 53 -9.31 7.84 -13.66
C LEU A 53 -10.65 7.46 -14.31
N SER A 54 -11.69 8.28 -14.12
CA SER A 54 -13.03 8.08 -14.70
C SER A 54 -13.10 8.43 -16.18
N GLU A 55 -12.16 9.21 -16.69
CA GLU A 55 -11.97 9.46 -18.13
C GLU A 55 -11.29 8.27 -18.82
N HIS A 56 -10.45 7.53 -18.08
CA HIS A 56 -9.66 6.40 -18.59
C HIS A 56 -9.93 5.07 -17.86
N PRO A 57 -11.19 4.63 -17.66
CA PRO A 57 -11.51 3.54 -16.74
C PRO A 57 -10.94 2.17 -17.17
N LYS A 58 -10.71 1.96 -18.47
CA LYS A 58 -10.10 0.74 -19.01
C LYS A 58 -8.58 0.66 -18.79
N GLN A 59 -7.96 1.77 -18.38
CA GLN A 59 -6.53 1.89 -18.14
C GLN A 59 -6.20 1.85 -16.63
N VAL A 60 -7.15 1.42 -15.78
CA VAL A 60 -6.95 1.33 -14.33
C VAL A 60 -6.80 -0.11 -13.89
N LEU A 61 -5.71 -0.44 -13.21
CA LEU A 61 -5.47 -1.72 -12.56
C LEU A 61 -5.64 -1.54 -11.05
N VAL A 62 -6.69 -2.14 -10.49
CA VAL A 62 -6.98 -2.07 -9.05
C VAL A 62 -6.19 -3.17 -8.35
N LEU A 63 -5.44 -2.82 -7.31
CA LEU A 63 -4.76 -3.80 -6.47
C LEU A 63 -5.70 -4.34 -5.38
N LYS A 64 -5.46 -5.58 -4.97
CA LYS A 64 -6.09 -6.17 -3.78
C LYS A 64 -5.72 -5.35 -2.55
N GLY A 65 -6.66 -5.27 -1.61
CA GLY A 65 -6.42 -4.67 -0.30
C GLY A 65 -5.24 -5.32 0.43
N THR A 66 -4.50 -4.51 1.18
CA THR A 66 -3.27 -4.88 1.88
C THR A 66 -3.45 -6.10 2.77
N GLN A 67 -4.57 -6.21 3.49
CA GLN A 67 -4.89 -7.40 4.31
C GLN A 67 -4.94 -8.69 3.48
N VAL A 68 -5.53 -8.63 2.27
CA VAL A 68 -5.58 -9.77 1.34
C VAL A 68 -4.17 -10.11 0.89
N VAL A 69 -3.40 -9.09 0.50
CA VAL A 69 -2.04 -9.23 -0.02
C VAL A 69 -1.09 -9.87 1.01
N CYS A 70 -1.22 -9.52 2.28
CA CYS A 70 -0.47 -10.14 3.39
C CYS A 70 -0.67 -11.65 3.48
N GLY A 71 -1.85 -12.17 3.10
CA GLY A 71 -2.17 -13.60 3.12
C GLY A 71 -1.84 -14.35 1.83
N LEU A 72 -1.33 -13.68 0.79
CA LEU A 72 -1.05 -14.34 -0.49
C LEU A 72 0.22 -15.20 -0.41
N LYS A 73 0.18 -16.37 -1.06
CA LYS A 73 1.41 -17.11 -1.37
C LYS A 73 2.15 -16.40 -2.49
N MET A 74 3.30 -15.82 -2.14
CA MET A 74 4.09 -15.00 -3.05
C MET A 74 5.26 -15.80 -3.63
N ASN A 75 5.02 -16.51 -4.73
CA ASN A 75 6.09 -17.09 -5.53
C ASN A 75 6.65 -16.02 -6.50
N GLY A 76 7.88 -16.15 -6.98
CA GLY A 76 8.45 -15.18 -7.95
C GLY A 76 7.63 -15.07 -9.25
N LYS A 77 7.21 -16.20 -9.82
CA LYS A 77 6.43 -16.23 -11.07
C LYS A 77 5.00 -15.74 -10.86
N GLY A 78 4.58 -14.71 -11.61
CA GLY A 78 3.21 -14.19 -11.59
C GLY A 78 2.86 -13.31 -10.40
N LEU A 79 3.85 -12.80 -9.67
CA LEU A 79 3.67 -11.97 -8.47
C LEU A 79 2.76 -10.77 -8.73
N GLN A 80 3.07 -9.97 -9.75
CA GLN A 80 2.30 -8.79 -10.12
C GLN A 80 0.85 -9.11 -10.45
N LYS A 81 0.60 -10.21 -11.18
CA LYS A 81 -0.76 -10.62 -11.56
C LYS A 81 -1.61 -11.00 -10.34
N ARG A 82 -1.00 -11.60 -9.30
CA ARG A 82 -1.68 -11.95 -8.05
C ARG A 82 -2.08 -10.73 -7.24
N LEU A 83 -1.29 -9.65 -7.30
CA LEU A 83 -1.59 -8.38 -6.62
C LEU A 83 -2.82 -7.68 -7.22
N ILE A 84 -3.05 -7.82 -8.52
CA ILE A 84 -4.18 -7.18 -9.20
C ILE A 84 -5.49 -7.87 -8.82
N ASP A 85 -6.47 -7.10 -8.37
CA ASP A 85 -7.86 -7.51 -8.24
C ASP A 85 -8.52 -7.50 -9.63
N GLN A 86 -8.64 -8.68 -10.23
CA GLN A 86 -9.18 -8.82 -11.58
C GLN A 86 -10.66 -8.43 -11.65
N SER A 87 -11.42 -8.65 -10.57
CA SER A 87 -12.85 -8.31 -10.54
C SER A 87 -13.00 -6.80 -10.48
N GLN A 88 -12.36 -6.15 -9.51
CA GLN A 88 -12.44 -4.70 -9.37
C GLN A 88 -11.83 -3.97 -10.58
N THR A 89 -10.75 -4.50 -11.15
CA THR A 89 -10.15 -3.97 -12.39
C THR A 89 -11.15 -4.03 -13.56
N LYS A 90 -11.81 -5.18 -13.76
CA LYS A 90 -12.78 -5.36 -14.84
C LYS A 90 -14.01 -4.47 -14.66
N ASP A 91 -14.47 -4.31 -13.43
CA ASP A 91 -15.68 -3.56 -13.10
C ASP A 91 -15.42 -2.09 -12.73
N PHE A 92 -14.17 -1.60 -12.86
CA PHE A 92 -13.81 -0.24 -12.46
C PHE A 92 -14.64 0.84 -13.19
N TRP A 93 -14.99 0.61 -14.46
CA TRP A 93 -15.85 1.54 -15.21
C TRP A 93 -17.25 1.68 -14.58
N LYS A 94 -17.79 0.64 -13.96
CA LYS A 94 -19.09 0.71 -13.24
C LYS A 94 -18.98 1.58 -12.00
N TYR A 95 -17.84 1.52 -11.32
CA TYR A 95 -17.55 2.42 -10.20
C TYR A 95 -17.51 3.88 -10.68
N CYS A 96 -16.87 4.17 -11.82
CA CYS A 96 -16.87 5.51 -12.40
C CYS A 96 -18.28 6.00 -12.79
N GLU A 97 -19.12 5.13 -13.35
CA GLU A 97 -20.54 5.45 -13.63
C GLU A 97 -21.34 5.70 -12.34
N PHE A 98 -21.15 4.85 -11.33
CA PHE A 98 -21.75 5.03 -10.01
C PHE A 98 -21.38 6.39 -9.40
N LEU A 99 -20.11 6.79 -9.49
CA LEU A 99 -19.68 8.12 -9.05
C LEU A 99 -20.42 9.23 -9.80
N LYS A 100 -20.50 9.15 -11.14
CA LYS A 100 -21.24 10.16 -11.92
C LYS A 100 -22.70 10.25 -11.50
N LEU A 101 -23.38 9.11 -11.32
CA LEU A 101 -24.78 9.07 -10.89
C LEU A 101 -25.00 9.61 -9.47
N ALA A 102 -24.05 9.38 -8.56
CA ALA A 102 -24.11 9.90 -7.20
C ALA A 102 -24.00 11.44 -7.16
N GLU A 103 -23.32 12.05 -8.13
CA GLU A 103 -23.20 13.51 -8.25
C GLU A 103 -24.55 14.17 -8.57
N PHE A 104 -25.32 13.60 -9.50
CA PHE A 104 -26.61 14.10 -10.00
C PHE A 104 -27.85 13.77 -9.13
N GLU A 105 -27.69 13.57 -7.81
CA GLU A 105 -28.77 13.53 -6.79
C GLU A 105 -29.42 12.19 -6.41
N SER A 106 -28.77 11.04 -6.63
CA SER A 106 -29.26 9.81 -5.98
C SER A 106 -28.90 9.77 -4.48
N THR A 107 -29.86 10.08 -3.60
CA THR A 107 -29.70 10.04 -2.14
C THR A 107 -29.18 8.70 -1.62
N LEU A 108 -29.57 7.59 -2.26
CA LEU A 108 -29.11 6.24 -1.92
C LEU A 108 -27.63 6.03 -2.26
N LEU A 109 -27.17 6.49 -3.44
CA LEU A 109 -25.76 6.34 -3.82
C LEU A 109 -24.86 7.26 -2.98
N LYS A 110 -25.36 8.45 -2.63
CA LYS A 110 -24.66 9.37 -1.72
C LYS A 110 -24.49 8.75 -0.32
N SER A 111 -25.50 8.05 0.21
CA SER A 111 -25.39 7.39 1.51
C SER A 111 -24.39 6.22 1.49
N GLU A 112 -24.34 5.46 0.40
CA GLU A 112 -23.34 4.40 0.19
C GLU A 112 -21.92 4.96 0.12
N LEU A 113 -21.69 6.06 -0.60
CA LEU A 113 -20.39 6.76 -0.61
C LEU A 113 -19.97 7.21 0.79
N ILE A 114 -20.89 7.78 1.57
CA ILE A 114 -20.62 8.19 2.95
C ILE A 114 -20.25 6.98 3.82
N ALA A 115 -20.96 5.85 3.66
CA ALA A 115 -20.65 4.62 4.38
C ALA A 115 -19.24 4.10 4.03
N HIS A 116 -18.87 4.11 2.74
CA HIS A 116 -17.51 3.77 2.31
C HIS A 116 -16.46 4.71 2.88
N GLY A 117 -16.73 6.01 2.90
CA GLY A 117 -15.81 6.98 3.48
C GLY A 117 -15.62 6.80 4.99
N LYS A 118 -16.70 6.48 5.72
CA LYS A 118 -16.61 6.12 7.14
C LYS A 118 -15.74 4.89 7.35
N ALA A 119 -15.96 3.82 6.58
CA ALA A 119 -15.15 2.61 6.66
C ALA A 119 -13.67 2.86 6.31
N ALA A 120 -13.39 3.71 5.32
CA ALA A 120 -12.04 4.10 4.96
C ALA A 120 -11.34 4.84 6.11
N ASN A 121 -12.02 5.81 6.74
CA ASN A 121 -11.49 6.55 7.89
C ASN A 121 -11.22 5.61 9.07
N GLU A 122 -12.16 4.73 9.43
CA GLU A 122 -11.98 3.74 10.50
C GLU A 122 -10.78 2.81 10.23
N HIS A 123 -10.57 2.41 8.97
CA HIS A 123 -9.44 1.57 8.60
C HIS A 123 -8.10 2.33 8.69
N MET A 124 -8.05 3.61 8.28
CA MET A 124 -6.87 4.46 8.45
C MET A 124 -6.54 4.70 9.94
N ASP A 125 -7.55 4.92 10.77
CA ASP A 125 -7.36 5.13 12.22
C ASP A 125 -6.80 3.87 12.89
N LYS A 126 -7.29 2.68 12.51
CA LYS A 126 -6.74 1.41 12.98
C LYS A 126 -5.28 1.23 12.54
N LEU A 127 -4.95 1.63 11.32
CA LEU A 127 -3.58 1.58 10.82
C LEU A 127 -2.65 2.50 11.62
N LEU A 128 -3.06 3.74 11.89
CA LEU A 128 -2.28 4.68 12.70
C LEU A 128 -2.01 4.14 14.11
N LYS A 129 -3.04 3.56 14.75
CA LYS A 129 -2.87 2.89 16.06
C LYS A 129 -1.93 1.69 15.99
N GLY A 130 -2.00 0.90 14.91
CA GLY A 130 -1.09 -0.23 14.67
C GLY A 130 0.37 0.19 14.43
N ALA A 131 0.58 1.35 13.82
CA ALA A 131 1.92 1.88 13.55
C ALA A 131 2.71 2.14 14.85
N GLU A 132 2.06 2.53 15.94
CA GLU A 132 2.73 2.72 17.24
C GLU A 132 3.38 1.43 17.76
N LYS A 133 2.73 0.27 17.58
CA LYS A 133 3.29 -1.02 17.98
C LYS A 133 4.54 -1.35 17.16
N ILE A 134 4.48 -1.10 15.84
CA ILE A 134 5.61 -1.31 14.92
C ILE A 134 6.77 -0.39 15.31
N LEU A 135 6.51 0.90 15.54
CA LEU A 135 7.53 1.85 15.98
C LEU A 135 8.19 1.44 17.30
N LYS A 136 7.41 0.99 18.30
CA LYS A 136 7.97 0.46 19.56
C LYS A 136 8.89 -0.73 19.33
N SER A 137 8.49 -1.69 18.50
CA SER A 137 9.32 -2.85 18.16
C SER A 137 10.61 -2.43 17.45
N ILE A 138 10.55 -1.47 16.53
CA ILE A 138 11.74 -1.03 15.80
C ILE A 138 12.67 -0.20 16.68
N SER A 139 12.14 0.68 17.54
CA SER A 139 12.94 1.41 18.52
C SER A 139 13.70 0.48 19.46
N ALA A 140 13.10 -0.64 19.87
CA ALA A 140 13.79 -1.66 20.64
C ALA A 140 14.97 -2.29 19.87
N PHE A 141 14.82 -2.53 18.56
CA PHE A 141 15.92 -3.01 17.72
C PHE A 141 17.01 -1.97 17.47
N ALA A 142 16.64 -0.68 17.38
CA ALA A 142 17.60 0.41 17.23
C ALA A 142 18.52 0.55 18.45
N GLN A 143 18.01 0.25 19.65
CA GLN A 143 18.80 0.22 20.90
C GLN A 143 19.88 -0.87 20.91
N CYS A 144 19.81 -1.86 20.01
CA CYS A 144 20.83 -2.90 19.88
C CYS A 144 22.08 -2.44 19.10
N TYR A 145 22.08 -1.23 18.55
CA TYR A 145 23.24 -0.66 17.86
C TYR A 145 24.07 0.23 18.79
N THR A 146 25.38 0.13 18.69
CA THR A 146 26.29 1.08 19.34
C THR A 146 26.33 2.41 18.57
N ASN A 147 26.84 3.47 19.21
CA ASN A 147 26.99 4.78 18.56
C ASN A 147 27.91 4.70 17.32
N GLU A 148 28.94 3.85 17.35
CA GLU A 148 29.85 3.60 16.23
C GLU A 148 29.12 2.91 15.07
N GLU A 149 28.28 1.92 15.36
CA GLU A 149 27.49 1.22 14.36
C GLU A 149 26.43 2.15 13.74
N LEU A 150 25.74 2.96 14.55
CA LEU A 150 24.82 3.99 14.05
C LEU A 150 25.52 5.02 13.17
N LYS A 151 26.76 5.40 13.52
CA LYS A 151 27.58 6.30 12.69
C LYS A 151 27.93 5.66 11.34
N ILE A 152 28.21 4.35 11.29
CA ILE A 152 28.43 3.61 10.05
C ILE A 152 27.17 3.65 9.17
N LEU A 153 26.00 3.37 9.75
CA LEU A 153 24.72 3.40 9.05
C LEU A 153 24.40 4.79 8.49
N ARG A 154 24.44 5.83 9.33
CA ARG A 154 24.13 7.22 8.94
C ARG A 154 25.08 7.78 7.89
N LYS A 155 26.38 7.47 8.00
CA LYS A 155 27.39 7.92 7.03
C LYS A 155 27.46 7.02 5.78
N ARG A 156 26.60 6.00 5.68
CA ARG A 156 26.57 5.04 4.57
C ARG A 156 27.93 4.42 4.30
N LEU A 157 28.69 4.17 5.38
CA LEU A 157 29.98 3.50 5.31
C LEU A 157 29.77 1.99 5.07
N PRO A 158 30.77 1.27 4.53
CA PRO A 158 30.67 -0.16 4.32
C PRO A 158 30.29 -0.91 5.61
N PHE A 159 29.24 -1.74 5.53
CA PHE A 159 28.79 -2.52 6.69
C PHE A 159 29.77 -3.65 6.98
N ASN A 160 30.22 -3.72 8.23
CA ASN A 160 30.95 -4.88 8.73
C ASN A 160 30.01 -6.10 8.91
N HIS A 161 30.58 -7.26 9.21
CA HIS A 161 29.82 -8.50 9.39
C HIS A 161 28.75 -8.38 10.48
N LEU A 162 29.09 -7.77 11.62
CA LEU A 162 28.20 -7.64 12.78
C LEU A 162 26.95 -6.81 12.47
N ILE A 163 27.11 -5.69 11.75
CA ILE A 163 25.99 -4.83 11.34
C ILE A 163 25.08 -5.58 10.37
N LYS A 164 25.65 -6.33 9.42
CA LYS A 164 24.85 -7.14 8.48
C LYS A 164 24.04 -8.20 9.21
N GLU A 165 24.65 -8.89 10.17
CA GLU A 165 24.01 -9.93 10.97
C GLU A 165 22.86 -9.35 11.80
N LYS A 166 23.08 -8.24 12.53
CA LYS A 166 22.04 -7.53 13.28
C LYS A 166 20.88 -7.09 12.37
N PHE A 167 21.20 -6.49 11.23
CA PHE A 167 20.20 -6.04 10.25
C PHE A 167 19.30 -7.20 9.80
N ILE A 168 19.92 -8.31 9.38
CA ILE A 168 19.19 -9.50 8.94
C ILE A 168 18.34 -10.04 10.10
N HIS A 169 18.93 -10.21 11.29
CA HIS A 169 18.23 -10.74 12.46
C HIS A 169 16.98 -9.91 12.81
N HIS A 170 17.10 -8.58 12.83
CA HIS A 170 15.98 -7.70 13.15
C HIS A 170 14.89 -7.69 12.08
N VAL A 171 15.25 -7.65 10.78
CA VAL A 171 14.27 -7.70 9.69
C VAL A 171 13.49 -9.01 9.72
N TYR A 172 14.17 -10.14 9.91
CA TYR A 172 13.52 -11.45 10.03
C TYR A 172 12.71 -11.58 11.31
N GLY A 173 13.18 -11.06 12.45
CA GLY A 173 12.44 -11.04 13.70
C GLY A 173 11.13 -10.24 13.59
N LEU A 174 11.19 -9.03 13.02
CA LEU A 174 10.01 -8.22 12.74
C LEU A 174 9.06 -8.93 11.76
N THR A 175 9.61 -9.54 10.72
CA THR A 175 8.83 -10.32 9.75
C THR A 175 8.08 -11.46 10.44
N ALA A 176 8.76 -12.23 11.30
CA ALA A 176 8.16 -13.35 12.01
C ALA A 176 7.03 -12.91 12.95
N LEU A 177 7.24 -11.81 13.70
CA LEU A 177 6.20 -11.21 14.56
C LEU A 177 4.97 -10.83 13.74
N LEU A 178 5.15 -10.14 12.61
CA LEU A 178 4.04 -9.70 11.76
C LEU A 178 3.32 -10.88 11.10
N PHE A 179 4.02 -11.95 10.70
CA PHE A 179 3.37 -13.15 10.17
C PHE A 179 2.53 -13.87 11.24
N ASN A 180 3.06 -14.00 12.45
CA ASN A 180 2.36 -14.66 13.55
C ASN A 180 1.08 -13.93 13.96
N ASP A 181 1.10 -12.60 13.96
CA ASP A 181 -0.02 -11.78 14.42
C ASP A 181 -1.07 -11.50 13.32
N HIS A 182 -0.78 -11.79 12.04
CA HIS A 182 -1.65 -11.35 10.95
C HIS A 182 -2.81 -12.34 10.67
N PRO A 183 -4.08 -11.89 10.72
CA PRO A 183 -5.26 -12.76 10.70
C PRO A 183 -5.48 -13.53 9.39
N ARG A 184 -4.87 -13.08 8.29
CA ARG A 184 -4.95 -13.77 6.97
C ARG A 184 -3.73 -14.63 6.64
N VAL A 185 -2.76 -14.72 7.54
CA VAL A 185 -1.63 -15.62 7.38
C VAL A 185 -2.02 -16.97 7.98
N THR A 186 -2.15 -17.98 7.13
CA THR A 186 -2.43 -19.35 7.58
C THR A 186 -1.18 -20.23 7.57
N LYS A 187 -0.14 -19.83 6.84
CA LYS A 187 1.12 -20.57 6.74
C LYS A 187 2.29 -19.63 6.51
N PHE A 188 3.39 -19.89 7.19
CA PHE A 188 4.66 -19.22 6.92
C PHE A 188 5.15 -19.53 5.50
N PRO A 189 5.64 -18.52 4.76
CA PRO A 189 6.26 -18.75 3.46
C PRO A 189 7.50 -19.64 3.57
N GLU A 190 7.77 -20.40 2.53
CA GLU A 190 9.08 -21.06 2.36
C GLU A 190 10.19 -19.99 2.35
N PHE A 191 11.34 -20.28 2.95
CA PHE A 191 12.44 -19.31 3.09
C PHE A 191 12.82 -18.65 1.75
N ASN A 192 12.92 -19.45 0.69
CA ASN A 192 13.25 -18.98 -0.66
C ASN A 192 12.20 -18.05 -1.28
N ASN A 193 10.98 -18.02 -0.74
CA ASN A 193 9.90 -17.16 -1.21
C ASN A 193 9.57 -16.03 -0.22
N LEU A 194 10.17 -16.01 0.97
CA LEU A 194 9.86 -15.04 2.02
C LEU A 194 10.04 -13.60 1.53
N HIS A 195 11.10 -13.32 0.79
CA HIS A 195 11.42 -11.99 0.25
C HIS A 195 10.37 -11.45 -0.75
N ASN A 196 9.53 -12.32 -1.31
CA ASN A 196 8.42 -11.93 -2.19
C ASN A 196 7.14 -11.61 -1.43
N SER A 197 7.07 -11.97 -0.15
CA SER A 197 5.92 -11.64 0.68
C SER A 197 5.83 -10.14 0.94
N TYR A 198 4.60 -9.64 1.05
CA TYR A 198 4.38 -8.25 1.41
C TYR A 198 4.89 -7.94 2.81
N ILE A 199 4.64 -8.84 3.77
CA ILE A 199 5.06 -8.66 5.17
C ILE A 199 6.59 -8.50 5.26
N PHE A 200 7.38 -9.35 4.60
CA PHE A 200 8.84 -9.19 4.61
C PHE A 200 9.28 -7.86 4.02
N ARG A 201 8.72 -7.47 2.86
CA ARG A 201 9.08 -6.20 2.20
C ARG A 201 8.65 -5.00 3.06
N HIS A 202 7.51 -5.10 3.73
CA HIS A 202 7.03 -4.10 4.67
C HIS A 202 7.96 -3.99 5.89
N SER A 203 8.37 -5.11 6.50
CA SER A 203 9.34 -5.13 7.59
C SER A 203 10.67 -4.50 7.19
N LEU A 204 11.20 -4.86 6.02
CA LEU A 204 12.44 -4.29 5.49
C LEU A 204 12.33 -2.78 5.29
N CYS A 205 11.25 -2.29 4.65
CA CYS A 205 11.06 -0.87 4.41
C CYS A 205 10.91 -0.08 5.71
N ASN A 206 10.11 -0.56 6.67
CA ASN A 206 9.97 0.13 7.95
C ASN A 206 11.27 0.13 8.75
N TYR A 207 12.01 -0.98 8.72
CA TYR A 207 13.29 -1.07 9.39
C TYR A 207 14.29 -0.06 8.82
N ILE A 208 14.42 0.00 7.49
CA ILE A 208 15.28 1.00 6.84
C ILE A 208 14.82 2.42 7.16
N LEU A 209 13.51 2.70 7.10
CA LEU A 209 12.95 4.02 7.37
C LEU A 209 13.34 4.53 8.75
N VAL A 210 13.28 3.68 9.78
CA VAL A 210 13.64 4.10 11.14
C VAL A 210 15.16 4.23 11.33
N MET A 211 15.95 3.41 10.64
CA MET A 211 17.43 3.47 10.75
C MET A 211 18.05 4.63 9.95
N ASP A 212 17.31 5.27 9.05
CA ASP A 212 17.75 6.48 8.31
C ASP A 212 17.60 7.77 9.13
N TRP A 213 17.13 7.69 10.39
CA TRP A 213 16.97 8.81 11.33
C TRP A 213 18.15 8.96 12.34
#